data_AF-A0A929TKZ4-F1
#
_entry.id   AF-A0A929TKZ4-F1
#
_cell.length_a   1.000
_cell.length_b   1.000
_cell.length_c   1.000
_cell.angle_alpha   90.00
_cell.angle_beta   90.00
_cell.angle_gamma   90.00
#
_symmetry.space_group_name_H-M   'P 1'
#
loop_
_entity.id
_entity.type
_entity.pdbx_description
1 polymer ?
#
loop_
_entity_poly.entity_id
_entity_poly.type
_entity_poly.pdbx_seq_one_letter_code
_entity_poly.pdbx_strand_id
1 'polypeptide(L)'
;MQQTRGRQMEAVFSCMWVSSLVKVYPDQMPQEMAEKGLVALKKESVSVQIAYRYAGEREEFGEVKMHLLREGREISSPGKEEETAFHCTEEETIRCKKKEETAPCLRIRQVNLVPCAYPCHPKRDEDYDRTKPGLYPDLLRKIPEEGFPLIPGQY
;
A
#
# COMPACT_ATOMS: atom_id res chain seq x y z
N MET A 1 -26.51 -33.27 15.64
CA MET A 1 -25.17 -32.69 15.56
C MET A 1 -25.06 -31.92 14.24
N GLN A 2 -25.39 -30.63 14.24
CA GLN A 2 -25.16 -29.78 13.07
C GLN A 2 -23.93 -28.94 13.38
N GLN A 3 -22.87 -29.16 12.59
CA GLN A 3 -21.60 -28.46 12.70
C GLN A 3 -21.84 -26.98 12.39
N THR A 4 -21.67 -26.12 13.40
CA THR A 4 -21.54 -24.69 13.23
C THR A 4 -20.23 -24.42 12.50
N ARG A 5 -20.28 -24.29 11.17
CA ARG A 5 -19.18 -23.74 10.37
C ARG A 5 -18.92 -22.34 10.90
N GLY A 6 -17.81 -22.18 11.63
CA GLY A 6 -17.29 -20.89 12.03
C GLY A 6 -17.16 -20.04 10.77
N ARG A 7 -17.95 -18.96 10.71
CA ARG A 7 -17.79 -17.89 9.75
C ARG A 7 -16.42 -17.30 10.02
N GLN A 8 -15.41 -17.71 9.27
CA GLN A 8 -14.13 -17.00 9.27
C GLN A 8 -14.47 -15.58 8.87
N MET A 9 -14.29 -14.65 9.80
CA MET A 9 -14.40 -13.22 9.53
C MET A 9 -13.17 -12.91 8.67
N GLU A 10 -13.37 -12.90 7.36
CA GLU A 10 -12.34 -12.50 6.40
C GLU A 10 -11.92 -11.07 6.77
N ALA A 11 -10.61 -10.81 6.79
CA ALA A 11 -10.11 -9.48 7.08
C ALA A 11 -10.71 -8.50 6.06
N VAL A 12 -11.41 -7.48 6.55
CA VAL A 12 -12.10 -6.47 5.72
C VAL A 12 -11.08 -5.61 4.95
N PHE A 13 -9.82 -5.60 5.40
CA PHE A 13 -8.71 -4.93 4.77
C PHE A 13 -7.55 -5.92 4.64
N SER A 14 -6.85 -5.89 3.51
CA SER A 14 -5.61 -6.64 3.31
C SER A 14 -4.58 -5.84 2.51
N CYS A 15 -3.31 -5.97 2.87
CA CYS A 15 -2.19 -5.33 2.19
C CYS A 15 -1.23 -6.35 1.56
N MET A 16 -0.56 -5.95 0.47
CA MET A 16 0.43 -6.75 -0.25
C MET A 16 1.61 -5.89 -0.70
N TRP A 17 2.82 -6.41 -0.50
CA TRP A 17 4.04 -5.80 -1.03
C TRP A 17 4.12 -6.02 -2.53
N VAL A 18 4.35 -4.96 -3.27
CA VAL A 18 4.50 -5.00 -4.74
C VAL A 18 5.79 -4.30 -5.15
N SER A 19 6.37 -4.81 -6.23
CA SER A 19 7.53 -4.17 -6.86
C SER A 19 7.13 -2.79 -7.37
N SER A 20 8.04 -1.81 -7.26
CA SER A 20 7.83 -0.46 -7.77
C SER A 20 7.68 -0.36 -9.30
N LEU A 21 8.01 -1.45 -10.02
CA LEU A 21 7.89 -1.54 -11.47
C LEU A 21 6.53 -2.07 -11.94
N VAL A 22 5.70 -2.60 -11.04
CA VAL A 22 4.41 -3.21 -11.39
C VAL A 22 3.31 -2.15 -11.37
N LYS A 23 2.43 -2.16 -12.36
CA LYS A 23 1.23 -1.33 -12.38
C LYS A 23 0.09 -2.05 -11.65
N VAL A 24 -0.32 -1.51 -10.49
CA VAL A 24 -1.46 -2.03 -9.70
C VAL A 24 -2.75 -1.37 -10.18
N TYR A 25 -3.55 -2.12 -10.93
CA TYR A 25 -4.82 -1.63 -11.46
C TYR A 25 -5.97 -1.88 -10.48
N PRO A 26 -6.99 -1.01 -10.46
CA PRO A 26 -8.10 -1.11 -9.50
C PRO A 26 -8.90 -2.41 -9.61
N ASP A 27 -8.96 -2.96 -10.82
CA ASP A 27 -9.79 -4.10 -11.21
C ASP A 27 -9.00 -5.41 -11.32
N GLN A 28 -7.71 -5.42 -10.96
CA GLN A 28 -6.83 -6.57 -11.12
C GLN A 28 -6.05 -6.86 -9.85
N MET A 29 -6.10 -8.11 -9.38
CA MET A 29 -5.28 -8.55 -8.25
C MET A 29 -3.79 -8.42 -8.61
N PRO A 30 -2.99 -7.69 -7.81
CA PRO A 30 -1.58 -7.51 -8.07
C PRO A 30 -0.76 -8.76 -7.73
N GLN A 31 0.44 -8.85 -8.30
CA GLN A 31 1.39 -9.91 -7.99
C GLN A 31 2.25 -9.53 -6.78
N GLU A 32 2.14 -10.28 -5.69
CA GLU A 32 2.96 -10.05 -4.49
C GLU A 32 4.46 -10.25 -4.78
N MET A 33 5.27 -9.35 -4.22
CA MET A 33 6.72 -9.42 -4.27
C MET A 33 7.23 -10.50 -3.30
N ALA A 34 7.98 -11.47 -3.83
CA ALA A 34 8.50 -12.60 -3.04
C ALA A 34 9.53 -12.16 -1.97
N GLU A 35 10.34 -11.15 -2.28
CA GLU A 35 11.38 -10.65 -1.39
C GLU A 35 10.93 -9.37 -0.68
N LYS A 36 10.70 -9.44 0.63
CA LYS A 36 10.31 -8.29 1.46
C LYS A 36 11.51 -7.51 2.02
N GLY A 37 12.70 -7.76 1.46
CA GLY A 37 13.95 -7.13 1.84
C GLY A 37 14.38 -6.12 0.79
N LEU A 38 14.79 -4.94 1.23
CA LEU A 38 15.33 -3.90 0.35
C LEU A 38 16.83 -3.76 0.54
N VAL A 39 17.54 -3.75 -0.58
CA VAL A 39 18.99 -3.52 -0.63
C VAL A 39 19.24 -2.30 -1.50
N ALA A 40 20.01 -1.36 -0.97
CA ALA A 40 20.38 -0.13 -1.67
C ALA A 40 21.80 0.28 -1.27
N LEU A 41 22.48 0.99 -2.16
CA LEU A 41 23.77 1.61 -1.88
C LEU A 41 23.60 2.86 -0.99
N LYS A 42 24.70 3.29 -0.37
CA LYS A 42 24.73 4.52 0.42
C LYS A 42 24.37 5.71 -0.48
N LYS A 43 23.36 6.49 -0.07
CA LYS A 43 22.76 7.63 -0.82
C LYS A 43 21.88 7.24 -2.02
N GLU A 44 21.60 5.97 -2.24
CA GLU A 44 20.64 5.53 -3.25
C GLU A 44 19.20 5.67 -2.72
N SER A 45 18.28 6.03 -3.62
CA SER A 45 16.85 6.04 -3.32
C SER A 45 16.22 4.75 -3.84
N VAL A 46 15.73 3.91 -2.93
CA VAL A 46 14.92 2.73 -3.27
C VAL A 46 13.44 3.07 -3.10
N SER A 47 12.60 2.45 -3.93
CA SER A 47 11.14 2.57 -3.84
C SER A 47 10.47 1.22 -3.92
N VAL A 48 9.36 1.12 -3.21
CA VAL A 48 8.46 -0.03 -3.15
C VAL A 48 7.04 0.48 -3.26
N GLN A 49 6.12 -0.42 -3.56
CA GLN A 49 4.70 -0.15 -3.52
C GLN A 49 4.03 -1.08 -2.52
N ILE A 50 2.92 -0.63 -1.97
CA ILE A 50 2.02 -1.43 -1.15
C ILE A 50 0.65 -1.31 -1.82
N ALA A 51 0.10 -2.43 -2.26
CA ALA A 51 -1.26 -2.52 -2.74
C ALA A 51 -2.16 -2.89 -1.57
N TYR A 52 -3.36 -2.33 -1.51
CA TYR A 52 -4.33 -2.65 -0.47
C TYR A 52 -5.66 -3.01 -1.10
N ARG A 53 -6.41 -3.91 -0.46
CA ARG A 53 -7.77 -4.24 -0.85
C ARG A 53 -8.67 -4.03 0.35
N TYR A 54 -9.75 -3.30 0.12
CA TYR A 54 -10.82 -3.13 1.09
C TYR A 54 -12.07 -3.89 0.62
N ALA A 55 -12.53 -4.83 1.44
CA ALA A 55 -13.65 -5.74 1.18
C ALA A 55 -14.92 -5.37 1.97
N GLY A 56 -15.00 -4.16 2.52
CA GLY A 56 -16.21 -3.69 3.20
C GLY A 56 -17.35 -3.36 2.25
N GLU A 57 -18.55 -3.16 2.80
CA GLU A 57 -19.76 -2.90 2.01
C GLU A 57 -19.94 -1.41 1.65
N ARG A 58 -19.20 -0.50 2.30
CA ARG A 58 -19.31 0.95 2.15
C ARG A 58 -17.95 1.59 2.08
N GLU A 59 -17.86 2.79 1.51
CA GLU A 59 -16.63 3.57 1.56
C GLU A 59 -16.26 3.91 3.02
N GLU A 60 -14.98 3.72 3.35
CA GLU A 60 -14.40 4.08 4.64
C GLU A 60 -13.17 4.97 4.44
N PHE A 61 -12.62 5.51 5.52
CA PHE A 61 -11.40 6.31 5.49
C PHE A 61 -10.26 5.56 6.17
N GLY A 62 -9.12 5.49 5.48
CA GLY A 62 -7.89 4.90 5.98
C GLY A 62 -6.84 5.96 6.31
N GLU A 63 -6.11 5.78 7.39
CA GLU A 63 -4.94 6.59 7.76
C GLU A 63 -3.66 5.77 7.58
N VAL A 64 -2.55 6.42 7.20
CA VAL A 64 -1.23 5.78 7.16
C VAL A 64 -0.36 6.32 8.27
N LYS A 65 -0.01 5.45 9.23
CA LYS A 65 0.98 5.74 10.27
C LYS A 65 2.28 5.01 9.97
N MET A 66 3.38 5.74 10.07
CA MET A 66 4.69 5.24 9.68
C MET A 66 5.64 5.30 10.86
N HIS A 67 6.13 4.14 11.28
CA HIS A 67 7.09 4.02 12.36
C HIS A 67 8.42 3.48 11.81
N LEU A 68 9.48 4.29 11.89
CA LEU A 68 10.82 3.84 11.53
C LEU A 68 11.47 3.16 12.73
N LEU A 69 11.57 1.83 12.67
CA LEU A 69 12.28 1.06 13.68
C LEU A 69 13.73 0.83 13.24
N ARG A 70 14.67 1.29 14.07
CA ARG A 70 16.11 1.01 13.93
C ARG A 70 16.49 -0.08 14.92
N GLU A 71 17.17 -1.13 14.44
CA GLU A 71 17.78 -2.10 15.36
C GLU A 71 18.97 -1.42 16.07
N GLY A 72 18.72 -0.91 17.28
CA GLY A 72 19.69 -0.27 18.16
C GLY A 72 19.09 0.72 19.16
N ARG A 73 18.44 0.18 20.21
CA ARG A 73 17.85 0.82 21.41
C ARG A 73 16.44 1.42 21.27
N GLU A 74 15.53 0.88 22.08
CA GLU A 74 14.23 1.45 22.42
C GLU A 74 14.36 2.87 22.97
N ILE A 75 13.40 3.71 22.62
CA ILE A 75 13.08 4.92 23.39
C ILE A 75 11.57 4.89 23.65
N SER A 76 11.21 4.74 24.92
CA SER A 76 9.90 4.86 25.57
C SER A 76 9.31 6.28 25.36
N SER A 77 8.10 6.45 24.78
CA SER A 77 6.73 6.57 25.38
C SER A 77 6.44 7.93 26.06
N PRO A 78 5.20 8.30 26.49
CA PRO A 78 3.80 8.02 26.07
C PRO A 78 2.88 9.29 26.00
N GLY A 79 1.58 9.17 25.65
CA GLY A 79 0.55 10.18 25.96
C GLY A 79 -0.81 9.97 25.26
N LYS A 80 -1.89 9.79 26.04
CA LYS A 80 -3.31 9.52 25.68
C LYS A 80 -4.00 10.76 25.05
N GLU A 81 -5.15 10.72 24.35
CA GLU A 81 -6.51 10.29 24.76
C GLU A 81 -7.43 9.98 23.55
N GLU A 82 -8.55 9.35 23.89
CA GLU A 82 -9.61 8.73 23.09
C GLU A 82 -10.44 9.69 22.22
N GLU A 83 -10.87 9.24 21.04
CA GLU A 83 -12.30 9.24 20.66
C GLU A 83 -12.51 8.39 19.39
N THR A 84 -13.70 7.82 19.31
CA THR A 84 -14.09 6.66 18.51
C THR A 84 -14.05 6.85 17.00
N ALA A 85 -13.23 6.03 16.32
CA ALA A 85 -13.48 5.57 14.97
C ALA A 85 -12.81 4.19 14.80
N PHE A 86 -13.50 3.25 14.15
CA PHE A 86 -13.06 1.88 13.98
C PHE A 86 -11.63 1.81 13.40
N HIS A 87 -10.72 1.22 14.16
CA HIS A 87 -9.29 1.22 13.88
C HIS A 87 -8.91 -0.12 13.24
N CYS A 88 -8.84 -0.18 11.91
CA CYS A 88 -8.24 -1.34 11.24
C CYS A 88 -6.71 -1.15 11.21
N THR A 89 -6.04 -1.54 12.29
CA THR A 89 -4.57 -1.56 12.37
C THR A 89 -4.04 -2.84 11.76
N GLU A 90 -3.69 -2.80 10.47
CA GLU A 90 -2.62 -3.64 9.96
C GLU A 90 -1.31 -2.84 10.06
N GLU A 91 -0.49 -3.16 11.06
CA GLU A 91 0.83 -2.54 11.23
C GLU A 91 1.86 -3.26 10.36
N GLU A 92 2.16 -2.70 9.18
CA GLU A 92 3.30 -3.17 8.39
C GLU A 92 4.59 -2.41 8.74
N THR A 93 5.59 -3.16 9.18
CA THR A 93 6.85 -2.62 9.72
C THR A 93 7.99 -2.80 8.73
N ILE A 94 8.61 -1.69 8.30
CA ILE A 94 9.89 -1.71 7.57
C ILE A 94 11.03 -1.75 8.58
N ARG A 95 11.81 -2.84 8.58
CA ARG A 95 12.98 -3.00 9.47
C ARG A 95 14.27 -2.63 8.74
N CYS A 96 15.03 -1.70 9.29
CA CYS A 96 16.35 -1.32 8.77
C CYS A 96 17.48 -1.88 9.66
N LYS A 97 18.30 -2.79 9.11
CA LYS A 97 19.38 -3.49 9.84
C LYS A 97 20.74 -2.76 9.90
N LYS A 98 20.82 -1.49 9.48
CA LYS A 98 22.12 -0.81 9.32
C LYS A 98 22.30 0.42 10.21
N LYS A 99 23.51 0.48 10.78
CA LYS A 99 24.02 1.54 11.65
C LYS A 99 24.55 2.67 10.76
N GLU A 100 23.78 3.74 10.57
CA GLU A 100 24.29 4.94 9.89
C GLU A 100 23.77 6.25 10.48
N GLU A 101 24.69 7.22 10.49
CA GLU A 101 24.73 8.51 11.21
C GLU A 101 23.70 9.55 10.74
N THR A 102 22.94 9.24 9.68
CA THR A 102 21.83 10.06 9.18
C THR A 102 20.56 9.22 9.06
N ALA A 103 19.42 9.74 9.52
CA ALA A 103 18.13 9.06 9.42
C ALA A 103 17.78 8.82 7.93
N PRO A 104 17.37 7.60 7.53
CA PRO A 104 16.87 7.40 6.17
C PRO A 104 15.67 8.33 5.94
N CYS A 105 15.72 9.11 4.86
CA CYS A 105 14.63 9.98 4.47
C CYS A 105 13.54 9.14 3.80
N LEU A 106 12.47 8.84 4.54
CA LEU A 106 11.34 8.06 4.05
C LEU A 106 10.27 8.98 3.46
N ARG A 107 9.74 8.62 2.30
CA ARG A 107 8.71 9.40 1.59
C ARG A 107 7.59 8.46 1.17
N ILE A 108 6.40 8.66 1.73
CA ILE A 108 5.19 7.93 1.34
C ILE A 108 4.35 8.79 0.42
N ARG A 109 3.78 8.16 -0.61
CA ARG A 109 2.86 8.77 -1.57
C ARG A 109 1.77 7.77 -1.94
N GLN A 110 0.55 8.27 -2.11
CA GLN A 110 -0.55 7.51 -2.69
C GLN A 110 -0.40 7.47 -4.21
N VAL A 111 -0.66 6.32 -4.80
CA VAL A 111 -0.79 6.17 -6.25
C VAL A 111 -2.25 6.41 -6.62
N ASN A 112 -2.51 7.51 -7.32
CA ASN A 112 -3.84 7.88 -7.77
C ASN A 112 -4.10 7.39 -9.19
N LEU A 113 -5.36 7.01 -9.41
CA LEU A 113 -5.86 6.59 -10.70
C LEU A 113 -6.14 7.78 -11.61
N VAL A 114 -5.66 7.70 -12.85
CA VAL A 114 -5.86 8.70 -13.89
C VAL A 114 -6.67 8.09 -15.03
N PRO A 115 -7.76 8.73 -15.50
CA PRO A 115 -8.50 8.24 -16.65
C PRO A 115 -7.67 8.38 -17.93
N CYS A 116 -7.55 7.29 -18.68
CA CYS A 116 -6.90 7.24 -19.97
C CYS A 116 -7.91 6.79 -21.04
N ALA A 117 -8.26 7.70 -21.95
CA ALA A 117 -9.20 7.45 -23.04
C ALA A 117 -8.55 6.77 -24.25
N TYR A 118 -7.23 6.87 -24.40
CA TYR A 118 -6.51 6.38 -25.56
C TYR A 118 -5.14 5.80 -25.16
N PRO A 119 -5.11 4.56 -24.62
CA PRO A 119 -3.87 3.96 -24.13
C PRO A 119 -2.98 3.41 -25.24
N CYS A 120 -3.55 2.99 -26.38
CA CYS A 120 -2.77 2.32 -27.42
C CYS A 120 -3.36 2.48 -28.83
N HIS A 121 -2.48 2.46 -29.83
CA HIS A 121 -2.83 2.46 -31.25
C HIS A 121 -3.30 1.07 -31.75
N PRO A 122 -4.04 1.00 -32.87
CA PRO A 122 -4.46 -0.28 -33.45
C PRO A 122 -3.30 -1.22 -33.83
N LYS A 123 -2.20 -0.66 -34.34
CA LYS A 123 -0.94 -1.38 -34.58
C LYS A 123 0.02 -1.13 -33.42
N ARG A 124 0.43 -2.19 -32.74
CA ARG A 124 1.22 -2.16 -31.50
C ARG A 124 2.02 -3.45 -31.34
N ASP A 125 2.99 -3.42 -30.43
CA ASP A 125 3.67 -4.61 -29.92
C ASP A 125 2.83 -5.33 -28.85
N GLU A 126 3.34 -6.49 -28.42
CA GLU A 126 2.67 -7.35 -27.44
C GLU A 126 2.97 -6.97 -25.99
N ASP A 127 3.91 -6.05 -25.76
CA ASP A 127 4.45 -5.71 -24.43
C ASP A 127 3.61 -4.64 -23.68
N TYR A 128 2.41 -4.31 -24.17
CA TYR A 128 1.48 -3.41 -23.49
C TYR A 128 0.74 -4.11 -22.36
N ASP A 129 0.86 -3.56 -21.14
CA ASP A 129 0.08 -4.02 -19.98
C ASP A 129 -1.45 -3.97 -20.23
N ARG A 130 -1.92 -2.88 -20.86
CA ARG A 130 -3.33 -2.67 -21.19
C ARG A 130 -3.49 -1.87 -22.48
N THR A 131 -4.48 -2.27 -23.25
CA THR A 131 -4.80 -1.68 -24.56
C THR A 131 -6.19 -1.06 -24.62
N LYS A 132 -6.99 -1.24 -23.56
CA LYS A 132 -8.36 -0.72 -23.43
C LYS A 132 -8.38 0.54 -22.57
N PRO A 133 -9.18 1.56 -22.94
CA PRO A 133 -9.39 2.74 -22.10
C PRO A 133 -9.83 2.37 -20.68
N GLY A 134 -9.44 3.17 -19.69
CA GLY A 134 -9.73 2.88 -18.29
C GLY A 134 -8.96 3.75 -17.31
N LEU A 135 -8.93 3.32 -16.04
CA LEU A 135 -8.19 3.97 -14.97
C LEU A 135 -6.79 3.35 -14.83
N TYR A 136 -5.77 4.21 -14.81
CA TYR A 136 -4.36 3.81 -14.77
C TYR A 136 -3.65 4.35 -13.52
N PRO A 137 -2.83 3.53 -12.84
CA PRO A 137 -2.05 3.95 -11.67
C PRO A 137 -0.80 4.72 -12.12
N ASP A 138 -0.84 6.03 -12.00
CA ASP A 138 0.26 6.88 -12.50
C ASP A 138 0.62 8.03 -11.56
N LEU A 139 -0.37 8.70 -10.98
CA LEU A 139 -0.11 9.95 -10.28
C LEU A 139 0.28 9.73 -8.82
N LEU A 140 1.53 10.03 -8.45
CA LEU A 140 1.99 9.98 -7.06
C LEU A 140 1.64 11.27 -6.29
N ARG A 141 0.71 11.19 -5.35
CA ARG A 141 0.32 12.30 -4.47
C ARG A 141 0.76 12.10 -3.03
N LYS A 142 0.94 13.20 -2.29
CA LYS A 142 1.10 13.12 -0.83
C LYS A 142 -0.21 12.62 -0.22
N ILE A 143 -0.09 11.81 0.82
CA ILE A 143 -1.26 11.39 1.62
C ILE A 143 -1.67 12.58 2.50
N PRO A 144 -2.94 13.02 2.47
CA PRO A 144 -3.47 14.03 3.38
C PRO A 144 -3.39 13.59 4.85
N GLU A 145 -3.39 14.55 5.78
CA GLU A 145 -3.41 14.23 7.22
C GLU A 145 -4.74 13.58 7.62
N GLU A 146 -5.82 13.89 6.91
CA GLU A 146 -7.16 13.31 7.09
C GLU A 146 -7.29 11.88 6.53
N GLY A 147 -6.22 11.34 5.94
CA GLY A 147 -6.20 10.01 5.35
C GLY A 147 -6.68 9.97 3.89
N PHE A 148 -7.12 8.81 3.45
CA PHE A 148 -7.56 8.55 2.08
C PHE A 148 -8.77 7.60 2.06
N PRO A 149 -9.65 7.71 1.04
CA PRO A 149 -10.82 6.86 0.95
C PRO A 149 -10.42 5.42 0.58
N LEU A 150 -11.02 4.46 1.29
CA LEU A 150 -10.97 3.03 1.01
C LEU A 150 -12.21 2.65 0.22
N ILE A 151 -12.01 2.25 -1.04
CA ILE A 151 -13.09 1.93 -1.96
C ILE A 151 -13.30 0.40 -1.99
N PRO A 152 -14.52 -0.08 -1.66
CA PRO A 152 -14.88 -1.50 -1.76
C PRO A 152 -14.53 -2.14 -3.09
N GLY A 153 -13.82 -3.26 -3.04
CA GLY A 153 -13.52 -4.08 -4.22
C GLY A 153 -12.42 -3.52 -5.13
N GLN A 154 -11.77 -2.44 -4.74
CA GLN A 154 -10.63 -1.85 -5.45
C GLN A 154 -9.29 -2.33 -4.87
N TYR A 155 -8.26 -2.38 -5.72
CA TYR A 155 -6.84 -2.55 -5.38
C TYR A 155 -6.03 -1.25 -5.47
#